data_AF-A0ABD0TPR6-F1
#
_entry.id   AF-A0ABD0TPR6-F1
#
_cell.length_a   1.000
_cell.length_b   1.000
_cell.length_c   1.000
_cell.angle_alpha   90.00
_cell.angle_beta   90.00
_cell.angle_gamma   90.00
#
_symmetry.space_group_name_H-M   'P 1'
#
loop_
_entity.id
_entity.type
_entity.pdbx_description
1 polymer ?
#
loop_
_entity_poly.entity_id
_entity_poly.type
_entity_poly.pdbx_seq_one_letter_code
_entity_poly.pdbx_strand_id
1 'polypeptide(L)'
;MNPGPPNYPMASLYVGDLHSDITEAMLFEKFSTAGPVLSIRVCRDMITRRSLGYAYVNFQQPADAERALDTMNFDMIKGRPIRIMWSQRDPSLRKSGVGNVFIKNLDKTIDNKAMYDTFSAFGNILSCKVAQDETGASKGYGFVHFETEEAANKSIEKVNGMLLNGKKVYVGRFIPRKEREKELGEKAKLFTNVYVKNFGEDFSDEMLRDMFEKYGRITSHKVMYKEDGSSRGFGFVAFEDPDAAERACLELNGKELVEGKPLYVGRAQKKAERQKELKRKFEQLKSERLTRYQGVNLYVKNLDDTIDDERLRKEFAPFGTITSAKVMLEDGRSKGFGFVCFSSPEEATKAVTEMNGRIVGTKPLYVALAQRKEDRKAHLTSQYMQRMASMRMQQMGQIFQPGGAGGYFVPTIPPAQRFYGPAQMTQIRPSPRWTAQPPVRPSTQTAASGYPNMQAPFRPAPRGPTQAALRTSLGARPITGQQGVATAASIRAPLVTQSGRPAGYKYTANMRNPPAPQPAVHIQGQEPLTATMLAAAPLQEQKQMLGERLFPLIQRMHPDLAGKITGMLLEIDNSELLHMLEHGESLKAKVDEAVAVLQAHQAKQQATKKE
;
A
#
# COMPACT_ATOMS: atom_id res chain seq x y z
N MET A 1 -40.21 0.67 -30.89
CA MET A 1 -39.69 2.03 -30.67
C MET A 1 -38.37 1.89 -29.93
N ASN A 2 -37.24 2.01 -30.62
CA ASN A 2 -35.93 1.98 -29.96
C ASN A 2 -35.73 3.32 -29.22
N PRO A 3 -35.37 3.32 -27.94
CA PRO A 3 -34.90 4.54 -27.29
C PRO A 3 -33.62 4.98 -28.02
N GLY A 4 -33.58 6.24 -28.47
CA GLY A 4 -32.41 6.79 -29.16
C GLY A 4 -31.16 6.72 -28.28
N PRO A 5 -29.95 6.66 -28.89
CA PRO A 5 -28.72 6.60 -28.13
C PRO A 5 -28.61 7.84 -27.22
N PRO A 6 -28.13 7.68 -25.98
CA PRO A 6 -27.86 8.81 -25.09
C PRO A 6 -26.94 9.80 -25.79
N ASN A 7 -27.39 11.05 -25.88
CA ASN A 7 -26.64 12.14 -26.49
C ASN A 7 -25.45 12.47 -25.58
N TYR A 8 -24.32 11.76 -25.74
CA TYR A 8 -23.05 12.12 -25.12
C TYR A 8 -22.40 13.21 -25.99
N PRO A 9 -22.43 14.50 -25.60
CA PRO A 9 -21.92 15.59 -26.44
C PRO A 9 -20.40 15.55 -26.64
N MET A 10 -19.71 14.57 -26.06
CA MET A 10 -18.27 14.37 -26.22
C MET A 10 -18.00 12.88 -26.39
N ALA A 11 -17.30 12.52 -27.46
CA ALA A 11 -16.81 11.17 -27.77
C ALA A 11 -15.68 10.74 -26.79
N SER A 12 -15.97 10.81 -25.50
CA SER A 12 -15.02 10.68 -24.40
C SER A 12 -15.23 9.35 -23.69
N LEU A 13 -14.20 8.53 -23.65
CA LEU A 13 -14.17 7.26 -22.93
C LEU A 13 -13.32 7.37 -21.67
N TYR A 14 -13.81 6.75 -20.60
CA TYR A 14 -13.06 6.40 -19.40
C TYR A 14 -12.41 5.03 -19.62
N VAL A 15 -11.09 4.95 -19.42
CA VAL A 15 -10.32 3.70 -19.51
C VAL A 15 -9.71 3.41 -18.14
N GLY A 16 -10.30 2.49 -17.40
CA GLY A 16 -9.88 2.09 -16.06
C GLY A 16 -9.09 0.78 -16.03
N ASP A 17 -8.65 0.43 -14.82
CA ASP A 17 -7.88 -0.79 -14.51
C ASP A 17 -6.52 -0.86 -15.24
N LEU A 18 -5.97 0.29 -15.58
CA LEU A 18 -4.67 0.43 -16.22
C LEU A 18 -3.53 0.01 -15.30
N HIS A 19 -2.51 -0.63 -15.87
CA HIS A 19 -1.24 -0.88 -15.20
C HIS A 19 -0.52 0.46 -14.90
N SER A 20 0.24 0.50 -13.78
CA SER A 20 0.91 1.72 -13.29
C SER A 20 1.83 2.39 -14.30
N ASP A 21 2.43 1.56 -15.16
CA ASP A 21 3.43 1.95 -16.14
C ASP A 21 2.84 2.33 -17.51
N ILE A 22 1.51 2.27 -17.66
CA ILE A 22 0.89 2.63 -18.93
C ILE A 22 1.09 4.12 -19.18
N THR A 23 1.58 4.42 -20.38
CA THR A 23 1.77 5.78 -20.88
C THR A 23 0.71 6.13 -21.91
N GLU A 24 0.55 7.43 -22.13
CA GLU A 24 -0.33 8.01 -23.12
C GLU A 24 -0.04 7.45 -24.53
N ALA A 25 1.24 7.23 -24.85
CA ALA A 25 1.67 6.67 -26.13
C ALA A 25 1.18 5.24 -26.36
N MET A 26 1.23 4.39 -25.33
CA MET A 26 0.73 3.00 -25.43
C MET A 26 -0.78 2.96 -25.65
N LEU A 27 -1.52 3.87 -25.00
CA LEU A 27 -2.96 3.99 -25.22
C LEU A 27 -3.24 4.55 -26.61
N PHE A 28 -2.45 5.51 -27.09
CA PHE A 28 -2.61 6.08 -28.43
C PHE A 28 -2.43 5.02 -29.51
N GLU A 29 -1.37 4.23 -29.43
CA GLU A 29 -1.13 3.13 -30.37
C GLU A 29 -2.32 2.16 -30.40
N LYS A 30 -2.83 1.77 -29.23
CA LYS A 30 -3.99 0.87 -29.13
C LYS A 30 -5.26 1.48 -29.72
N PHE A 31 -5.65 2.68 -29.26
CA PHE A 31 -6.92 3.31 -29.61
C PHE A 31 -6.93 3.95 -31.00
N SER A 32 -5.77 4.23 -31.59
CA SER A 32 -5.67 4.71 -32.98
C SER A 32 -6.21 3.72 -34.01
N THR A 33 -6.25 2.42 -33.66
CA THR A 33 -6.84 1.38 -34.52
C THR A 33 -8.36 1.44 -34.59
N ALA A 34 -9.03 2.07 -33.60
CA ALA A 34 -10.48 2.29 -33.62
C ALA A 34 -10.88 3.54 -34.41
N GLY A 35 -10.00 4.54 -34.49
CA GLY A 35 -10.25 5.78 -35.23
C GLY A 35 -9.36 6.95 -34.77
N PRO A 36 -9.50 8.13 -35.38
CA PRO A 36 -8.74 9.33 -35.02
C PRO A 36 -8.97 9.76 -33.56
N VAL A 37 -7.91 9.71 -32.77
CA VAL A 37 -7.91 10.11 -31.35
C VAL A 37 -7.55 11.59 -31.24
N LEU A 38 -8.43 12.39 -30.62
CA LEU A 38 -8.24 13.83 -30.40
C LEU A 38 -7.26 14.08 -29.25
N SER A 39 -7.43 13.38 -28.13
CA SER A 39 -6.53 13.52 -26.97
C SER A 39 -6.60 12.33 -26.03
N ILE A 40 -5.49 12.05 -25.36
CA ILE A 40 -5.39 11.04 -24.30
C ILE A 40 -4.80 11.70 -23.05
N ARG A 41 -5.42 11.44 -21.90
CA ARG A 41 -4.94 11.92 -20.59
C ARG A 41 -4.90 10.76 -19.61
N VAL A 42 -3.69 10.31 -19.24
CA VAL A 42 -3.53 9.38 -18.12
C VAL A 42 -3.60 10.18 -16.81
N CYS A 43 -4.52 9.81 -15.93
CA CYS A 43 -4.67 10.48 -14.65
C CYS A 43 -3.60 9.98 -13.68
N ARG A 44 -2.74 10.91 -13.23
CA ARG A 44 -1.65 10.66 -12.29
C ARG A 44 -1.87 11.49 -11.04
N ASP A 45 -1.43 10.96 -9.91
CA ASP A 45 -1.40 11.70 -8.64
C ASP A 45 -0.56 12.97 -8.83
N MET A 46 -1.10 14.10 -8.37
CA MET A 46 -0.48 15.42 -8.49
C MET A 46 0.85 15.49 -7.72
N ILE A 47 0.95 14.78 -6.60
CA ILE A 47 2.13 14.78 -5.74
C ILE A 47 3.12 13.70 -6.20
N THR A 48 2.68 12.45 -6.28
CA THR A 48 3.59 11.32 -6.54
C THR A 48 3.85 11.04 -8.02
N ARG A 49 3.13 11.71 -8.95
CA ARG A 49 3.13 11.46 -10.40
C ARG A 49 2.85 10.00 -10.81
N ARG A 50 2.42 9.17 -9.85
CA ARG A 50 2.06 7.78 -10.07
C ARG A 50 0.70 7.72 -10.77
N SER A 51 0.55 6.81 -11.73
CA SER A 51 -0.74 6.56 -12.36
C SER A 51 -1.79 6.17 -11.31
N LEU A 52 -2.97 6.80 -11.40
CA LEU A 52 -4.15 6.44 -10.61
C LEU A 52 -4.86 5.19 -11.18
N GLY A 53 -4.30 4.58 -12.23
CA GLY A 53 -4.82 3.36 -12.86
C GLY A 53 -5.99 3.62 -13.81
N TYR A 54 -6.17 4.86 -14.27
CA TYR A 54 -7.17 5.20 -15.29
C TYR A 54 -6.73 6.37 -16.19
N ALA A 55 -7.35 6.45 -17.36
CA ALA A 55 -7.14 7.49 -18.36
C ALA A 55 -8.46 7.91 -19.00
N TYR A 56 -8.45 9.06 -19.66
CA TYR A 56 -9.52 9.52 -20.53
C TYR A 56 -9.03 9.58 -21.97
N VAL A 57 -9.81 9.02 -22.89
CA VAL A 57 -9.53 9.00 -24.32
C VAL A 57 -10.66 9.72 -25.03
N ASN A 58 -10.34 10.76 -25.78
CA ASN A 58 -11.31 11.53 -26.56
C ASN A 58 -11.11 11.23 -28.04
N PHE A 59 -12.15 10.77 -28.71
CA PHE A 59 -12.17 10.55 -30.15
C PHE A 59 -12.66 11.79 -30.89
N GLN A 60 -12.33 11.89 -32.17
CA GLN A 60 -12.88 12.94 -33.03
C GLN A 60 -14.36 12.70 -33.34
N GLN A 61 -14.77 11.44 -33.51
CA GLN A 61 -16.15 11.05 -33.81
C GLN A 61 -16.72 10.13 -32.72
N PRO A 62 -18.00 10.30 -32.32
CA PRO A 62 -18.67 9.39 -31.38
C PRO A 62 -18.72 7.95 -31.86
N ALA A 63 -18.88 7.72 -33.16
CA ALA A 63 -18.89 6.38 -33.75
C ALA A 63 -17.57 5.63 -33.53
N ASP A 64 -16.43 6.33 -33.57
CA ASP A 64 -15.12 5.72 -33.31
C ASP A 64 -14.97 5.32 -31.83
N ALA A 65 -15.53 6.14 -30.92
CA ALA A 65 -15.56 5.83 -29.49
C ALA A 65 -16.45 4.61 -29.19
N GLU A 66 -17.58 4.47 -29.86
CA GLU A 66 -18.46 3.30 -29.76
C GLU A 66 -17.75 2.04 -30.26
N ARG A 67 -17.10 2.10 -31.44
CA ARG A 67 -16.28 0.98 -31.94
C ARG A 67 -15.17 0.57 -30.97
N ALA A 68 -14.50 1.54 -30.35
CA ALA A 68 -13.47 1.29 -29.35
C ALA A 68 -14.05 0.62 -28.09
N LEU A 69 -15.22 1.06 -27.64
CA LEU A 69 -15.94 0.47 -26.50
C LEU A 69 -16.34 -0.98 -26.78
N ASP A 70 -16.81 -1.30 -27.98
CA ASP A 70 -17.28 -2.65 -28.31
C ASP A 70 -16.13 -3.62 -28.60
N THR A 71 -15.07 -3.14 -29.27
CA THR A 71 -14.01 -4.01 -29.79
C THR A 71 -12.85 -4.16 -28.80
N MET A 72 -12.54 -3.13 -28.01
CA MET A 72 -11.30 -3.09 -27.20
C MET A 72 -11.56 -3.24 -25.70
N ASN A 73 -12.82 -3.36 -25.26
CA ASN A 73 -13.10 -3.53 -23.84
C ASN A 73 -12.60 -4.91 -23.38
N PHE A 74 -11.94 -4.92 -22.22
CA PHE A 74 -11.25 -6.09 -21.64
C PHE A 74 -9.96 -6.54 -22.35
N ASP A 75 -9.46 -5.78 -23.33
CA ASP A 75 -8.17 -6.08 -23.96
C ASP A 75 -7.00 -6.01 -22.97
N MET A 76 -6.07 -6.94 -23.09
CA MET A 76 -4.92 -7.02 -22.20
C MET A 76 -3.83 -6.02 -22.59
N ILE A 77 -3.53 -5.06 -21.72
CA ILE A 77 -2.39 -4.16 -21.83
C ILE A 77 -1.45 -4.37 -20.63
N LYS A 78 -0.20 -4.74 -20.91
CA LYS A 78 0.82 -5.10 -19.90
C LYS A 78 0.29 -6.13 -18.87
N GLY A 79 -0.45 -7.14 -19.34
CA GLY A 79 -0.99 -8.21 -18.49
C GLY A 79 -2.18 -7.81 -17.61
N ARG A 80 -2.79 -6.64 -17.83
CA ARG A 80 -4.05 -6.25 -17.18
C ARG A 80 -5.14 -5.96 -18.23
N PRO A 81 -6.35 -6.52 -18.08
CA PRO A 81 -7.47 -6.18 -18.96
C PRO A 81 -7.91 -4.74 -18.69
N ILE A 82 -8.01 -3.94 -19.75
CA ILE A 82 -8.53 -2.56 -19.65
C ILE A 82 -10.05 -2.58 -19.51
N ARG A 83 -10.60 -1.60 -18.79
CA ARG A 83 -12.04 -1.45 -18.63
C ARG A 83 -12.48 -0.13 -19.25
N ILE A 84 -13.20 -0.19 -20.35
CA ILE A 84 -13.67 0.99 -21.08
C ILE A 84 -15.12 1.27 -20.71
N MET A 85 -15.45 2.54 -20.50
CA MET A 85 -16.79 3.03 -20.21
C MET A 85 -16.98 4.40 -20.87
N TRP A 86 -18.22 4.81 -21.11
CA TRP A 86 -18.50 6.22 -21.42
C TRP A 86 -18.04 7.11 -20.26
N SER A 87 -17.40 8.24 -20.59
CA SER A 87 -16.92 9.17 -19.60
C SER A 87 -18.09 9.89 -18.91
N GLN A 88 -18.29 9.59 -17.64
CA GLN A 88 -19.31 10.26 -16.83
C GLN A 88 -18.65 11.30 -15.92
N ARG A 89 -18.97 12.58 -16.13
CA ARG A 89 -18.42 13.71 -15.35
C ARG A 89 -19.11 13.88 -14.00
N ASP A 90 -20.40 13.59 -13.94
CA ASP A 90 -21.21 13.78 -12.74
C ASP A 90 -20.80 12.81 -11.62
N PRO A 91 -20.32 13.32 -10.46
CA PRO A 91 -20.00 12.49 -9.31
C PRO A 91 -21.20 11.74 -8.71
N SER A 92 -22.43 12.26 -8.85
CA SER A 92 -23.63 11.68 -8.25
C SER A 92 -23.98 10.34 -8.89
N LEU A 93 -24.00 10.27 -10.22
CA LEU A 93 -24.26 9.04 -10.98
C LEU A 93 -23.16 7.99 -10.76
N ARG A 94 -21.91 8.41 -10.52
CA ARG A 94 -20.80 7.48 -10.19
C ARG A 94 -20.86 6.93 -8.77
N LYS A 95 -21.43 7.68 -7.83
CA LYS A 95 -21.48 7.33 -6.39
C LYS A 95 -22.82 6.77 -5.93
N SER A 96 -23.88 6.91 -6.73
CA SER A 96 -25.23 6.49 -6.36
C SER A 96 -25.33 4.99 -6.05
N GLY A 97 -24.48 4.18 -6.70
CA GLY A 97 -24.52 2.72 -6.55
C GLY A 97 -25.74 2.06 -7.19
N VAL A 98 -26.63 2.85 -7.79
CA VAL A 98 -27.86 2.39 -8.45
C VAL A 98 -27.48 1.54 -9.66
N GLY A 99 -28.11 0.37 -9.82
CA GLY A 99 -27.75 -0.56 -10.90
C GLY A 99 -26.48 -1.39 -10.66
N ASN A 100 -25.78 -1.23 -9.53
CA ASN A 100 -24.63 -2.09 -9.19
C ASN A 100 -25.06 -3.44 -8.60
N VAL A 101 -24.58 -4.50 -9.21
CA VAL A 101 -24.83 -5.89 -8.86
C VAL A 101 -23.51 -6.56 -8.48
N PHE A 102 -23.57 -7.34 -7.41
CA PHE A 102 -22.47 -8.16 -6.92
C PHE A 102 -22.73 -9.63 -7.24
N ILE A 103 -21.73 -10.29 -7.82
CA ILE A 103 -21.79 -11.71 -8.18
C ILE A 103 -20.74 -12.46 -7.37
N LYS A 104 -21.14 -13.50 -6.66
CA LYS A 104 -20.30 -14.35 -5.82
C LYS A 104 -20.36 -15.81 -6.28
N ASN A 105 -19.32 -16.56 -5.94
CA ASN A 105 -19.18 -17.97 -6.31
C ASN A 105 -19.13 -18.18 -7.83
N LEU A 106 -18.54 -17.21 -8.52
CA LEU A 106 -18.26 -17.30 -9.95
C LEU A 106 -17.16 -18.35 -10.18
N ASP A 107 -17.26 -19.09 -11.28
CA ASP A 107 -16.16 -19.96 -11.68
C ASP A 107 -14.90 -19.14 -11.99
N LYS A 108 -13.73 -19.72 -11.68
CA LYS A 108 -12.43 -19.07 -11.89
C LYS A 108 -12.08 -18.96 -13.37
N THR A 109 -12.71 -19.77 -14.23
CA THR A 109 -12.53 -19.73 -15.68
C THR A 109 -13.30 -18.59 -16.35
N ILE A 110 -14.26 -17.97 -15.65
CA ILE A 110 -15.07 -16.88 -16.20
C ILE A 110 -14.26 -15.58 -16.13
N ASP A 111 -14.06 -14.98 -17.29
CA ASP A 111 -13.40 -13.70 -17.49
C ASP A 111 -14.41 -12.54 -17.56
N ASN A 112 -13.90 -11.32 -17.72
CA ASN A 112 -14.73 -10.13 -17.81
C ASN A 112 -15.65 -10.17 -19.05
N LYS A 113 -15.16 -10.72 -20.17
CA LYS A 113 -15.91 -10.81 -21.42
C LYS A 113 -17.07 -11.79 -21.33
N ALA A 114 -16.85 -13.00 -20.83
CA ALA A 114 -17.93 -13.96 -20.61
C ALA A 114 -18.96 -13.47 -19.58
N MET A 115 -18.52 -12.73 -18.56
CA MET A 115 -19.43 -12.04 -17.64
C MET A 115 -20.25 -10.97 -18.37
N TYR A 116 -19.64 -10.14 -19.22
CA TYR A 116 -20.36 -9.16 -20.03
C TYR A 116 -21.41 -9.83 -20.93
N ASP A 117 -21.00 -10.85 -21.68
CA ASP A 117 -21.85 -11.57 -22.64
C ASP A 117 -23.05 -12.26 -21.95
N THR A 118 -22.87 -12.75 -20.71
CA THR A 118 -23.97 -13.39 -19.96
C THR A 118 -24.95 -12.37 -19.40
N PHE A 119 -24.45 -11.26 -18.87
CA PHE A 119 -25.28 -10.29 -18.16
C PHE A 119 -25.91 -9.23 -19.10
N SER A 120 -25.37 -9.05 -20.31
CA SER A 120 -25.88 -8.11 -21.31
C SER A 120 -27.30 -8.45 -21.77
N ALA A 121 -27.71 -9.73 -21.64
CA ALA A 121 -29.06 -10.19 -21.90
C ALA A 121 -30.14 -9.56 -20.98
N PHE A 122 -29.76 -9.03 -19.82
CA PHE A 122 -30.70 -8.44 -18.86
C PHE A 122 -30.83 -6.91 -18.98
N GLY A 123 -29.88 -6.26 -19.67
CA GLY A 123 -29.88 -4.83 -19.91
C GLY A 123 -28.51 -4.30 -20.28
N ASN A 124 -28.45 -3.01 -20.60
CA ASN A 124 -27.20 -2.35 -20.97
C ASN A 124 -26.24 -2.30 -19.77
N ILE A 125 -25.03 -2.84 -19.97
CA ILE A 125 -23.97 -2.87 -18.95
C ILE A 125 -23.06 -1.68 -19.18
N LEU A 126 -23.04 -0.75 -18.22
CA LEU A 126 -22.06 0.32 -18.19
C LEU A 126 -20.67 -0.20 -17.85
N SER A 127 -20.59 -1.20 -16.97
CA SER A 127 -19.31 -1.77 -16.56
C SER A 127 -19.44 -3.17 -16.01
N CYS A 128 -18.49 -4.05 -16.29
CA CYS A 128 -18.33 -5.28 -15.52
C CYS A 128 -16.86 -5.51 -15.17
N LYS A 129 -16.63 -6.22 -14.06
CA LYS A 129 -15.29 -6.54 -13.57
C LYS A 129 -15.30 -7.80 -12.72
N VAL A 130 -14.51 -8.79 -13.12
CA VAL A 130 -14.14 -9.91 -12.26
C VAL A 130 -13.00 -9.47 -11.35
N ALA A 131 -13.12 -9.74 -10.05
CA ALA A 131 -12.05 -9.45 -9.12
C ALA A 131 -10.91 -10.45 -9.32
N GLN A 132 -9.73 -9.94 -9.65
CA GLN A 132 -8.51 -10.74 -9.85
C GLN A 132 -7.54 -10.56 -8.67
N ASP A 133 -6.68 -11.55 -8.49
CA ASP A 133 -5.57 -11.50 -7.53
C ASP A 133 -4.31 -10.89 -8.14
N GLU A 134 -3.27 -10.70 -7.33
CA GLU A 134 -2.00 -10.10 -7.78
C GLU A 134 -1.34 -10.90 -8.93
N THR A 135 -1.66 -12.19 -9.03
CA THR A 135 -1.21 -13.10 -10.10
C THR A 135 -2.10 -13.08 -11.34
N GLY A 136 -3.17 -12.27 -11.36
CA GLY A 136 -4.16 -12.22 -12.45
C GLY A 136 -5.24 -13.30 -12.38
N ALA A 137 -5.19 -14.23 -11.42
CA ALA A 137 -6.20 -15.26 -11.26
C ALA A 137 -7.52 -14.71 -10.68
N SER A 138 -8.67 -15.22 -11.13
CA SER A 138 -9.98 -14.83 -10.61
C SER A 138 -10.17 -15.23 -9.15
N LYS A 139 -10.65 -14.29 -8.33
CA LYS A 139 -11.05 -14.49 -6.92
C LYS A 139 -12.42 -15.17 -6.80
N GLY A 140 -13.09 -15.48 -7.91
CA GLY A 140 -14.40 -16.14 -7.92
C GLY A 140 -15.57 -15.22 -7.54
N TYR A 141 -15.40 -13.91 -7.72
CA TYR A 141 -16.47 -12.93 -7.59
C TYR A 141 -16.24 -11.76 -8.53
N GLY A 142 -17.30 -11.02 -8.84
CA GLY A 142 -17.23 -9.85 -9.71
C GLY A 142 -18.38 -8.88 -9.47
N PHE A 143 -18.36 -7.81 -10.25
CA PHE A 143 -19.29 -6.69 -10.17
C PHE A 143 -19.79 -6.36 -11.56
N VAL A 144 -21.08 -6.09 -11.69
CA VAL A 144 -21.72 -5.61 -12.91
C VAL A 144 -22.50 -4.36 -12.56
N HIS A 145 -22.31 -3.31 -13.34
CA HIS A 145 -23.02 -2.05 -13.24
C HIS A 145 -23.91 -1.90 -14.46
N PHE A 146 -25.21 -2.00 -14.23
CA PHE A 146 -26.22 -1.73 -15.23
C PHE A 146 -26.52 -0.24 -15.31
N GLU A 147 -26.97 0.20 -16.48
CA GLU A 147 -27.46 1.57 -16.69
C GLU A 147 -28.71 1.85 -15.85
N THR A 148 -29.58 0.85 -15.67
CA THR A 148 -30.85 0.98 -14.93
C THR A 148 -30.90 0.05 -13.72
N GLU A 149 -31.58 0.48 -12.65
CA GLU A 149 -31.84 -0.37 -11.48
C GLU A 149 -32.73 -1.56 -11.83
N GLU A 150 -33.65 -1.40 -12.77
CA GLU A 150 -34.54 -2.47 -13.22
C GLU A 150 -33.78 -3.62 -13.85
N ALA A 151 -32.79 -3.35 -14.70
CA ALA A 151 -31.93 -4.38 -15.30
C ALA A 151 -31.14 -5.12 -14.21
N ALA A 152 -30.64 -4.39 -13.22
CA ALA A 152 -29.97 -4.98 -12.06
C ALA A 152 -30.90 -5.92 -11.28
N ASN A 153 -32.12 -5.49 -10.94
CA ASN A 153 -33.10 -6.33 -10.22
C ASN A 153 -33.50 -7.57 -11.04
N LYS A 154 -33.75 -7.42 -12.35
CA LYS A 154 -34.04 -8.55 -13.26
C LYS A 154 -32.89 -9.56 -13.30
N SER A 155 -31.64 -9.10 -13.31
CA SER A 155 -30.47 -9.99 -13.28
C SER A 155 -30.35 -10.74 -11.94
N ILE A 156 -30.68 -10.07 -10.82
CA ILE A 156 -30.68 -10.69 -9.49
C ILE A 156 -31.76 -11.78 -9.43
N GLU A 157 -32.99 -11.48 -9.84
CA GLU A 157 -34.10 -12.44 -9.77
C GLU A 157 -33.88 -13.68 -10.64
N LYS A 158 -33.33 -13.51 -11.86
CA LYS A 158 -33.18 -14.60 -12.82
C LYS A 158 -31.88 -15.39 -12.69
N VAL A 159 -30.77 -14.74 -12.31
CA VAL A 159 -29.44 -15.37 -12.30
C VAL A 159 -29.04 -15.83 -10.91
N ASN A 160 -29.62 -15.29 -9.84
CA ASN A 160 -29.29 -15.73 -8.49
C ASN A 160 -29.71 -17.19 -8.27
N GLY A 161 -28.72 -18.05 -7.97
CA GLY A 161 -28.91 -19.49 -7.79
C GLY A 161 -28.76 -20.32 -9.07
N MET A 162 -28.53 -19.69 -10.24
CA MET A 162 -28.30 -20.39 -11.51
C MET A 162 -26.91 -21.03 -11.53
N LEU A 163 -26.77 -22.13 -12.29
CA LEU A 163 -25.49 -22.80 -12.52
C LEU A 163 -24.76 -22.16 -13.71
N LEU A 164 -23.67 -21.44 -13.47
CA LEU A 164 -22.71 -21.03 -14.51
C LEU A 164 -21.47 -21.93 -14.42
N ASN A 165 -21.12 -22.60 -15.52
CA ASN A 165 -20.00 -23.57 -15.58
C ASN A 165 -20.01 -24.60 -14.42
N GLY A 166 -21.19 -25.09 -14.05
CA GLY A 166 -21.35 -26.09 -12.98
C GLY A 166 -21.29 -25.53 -11.55
N LYS A 167 -21.13 -24.21 -11.36
CA LYS A 167 -21.20 -23.56 -10.05
C LYS A 167 -22.46 -22.73 -9.91
N LYS A 168 -23.15 -22.89 -8.78
CA LYS A 168 -24.28 -22.04 -8.40
C LYS A 168 -23.78 -20.63 -8.07
N VAL A 169 -24.06 -19.67 -8.92
CA VAL A 169 -23.67 -18.26 -8.68
C VAL A 169 -24.68 -17.60 -7.76
N TYR A 170 -24.20 -16.70 -6.92
CA TYR A 170 -25.03 -15.84 -6.09
C TYR A 170 -24.97 -14.43 -6.68
N VAL A 171 -26.14 -13.85 -6.97
CA VAL A 171 -26.25 -12.50 -7.53
C VAL A 171 -27.09 -11.67 -6.57
N GLY A 172 -26.60 -10.49 -6.19
CA GLY A 172 -27.30 -9.61 -5.24
C GLY A 172 -26.91 -8.15 -5.42
N ARG A 173 -27.59 -7.26 -4.70
CA ARG A 173 -27.27 -5.82 -4.72
C ARG A 173 -25.83 -5.59 -4.22
N PHE A 174 -25.13 -4.67 -4.86
CA PHE A 174 -23.79 -4.30 -4.42
C PHE A 174 -23.84 -3.49 -3.13
N ILE A 175 -23.20 -4.02 -2.08
CA ILE A 175 -22.99 -3.32 -0.81
C ILE A 175 -21.53 -2.86 -0.74
N PRO A 176 -21.26 -1.55 -0.61
CA PRO A 176 -19.94 -0.99 -0.44
C PRO A 176 -19.17 -1.66 0.71
N ARG A 177 -17.85 -1.76 0.58
CA ARG A 177 -16.99 -2.44 1.58
C ARG A 177 -17.17 -1.87 2.99
N LYS A 178 -17.26 -0.54 3.13
CA LYS A 178 -17.41 0.14 4.42
C LYS A 178 -18.72 -0.23 5.12
N GLU A 179 -19.81 -0.32 4.35
CA GLU A 179 -21.12 -0.72 4.85
C GLU A 179 -21.16 -2.21 5.17
N ARG A 180 -20.57 -3.04 4.31
CA ARG A 180 -20.41 -4.48 4.57
C ARG A 180 -19.63 -4.75 5.84
N GLU A 181 -18.53 -4.02 6.09
CA GLU A 181 -17.74 -4.16 7.33
C GLU A 181 -18.54 -3.72 8.56
N LYS A 182 -19.43 -2.72 8.44
CA LYS A 182 -20.35 -2.32 9.51
C LYS A 182 -21.40 -3.39 9.78
N GLU A 183 -22.08 -3.90 8.76
CA GLU A 183 -23.04 -5.01 8.89
C GLU A 183 -22.38 -6.29 9.42
N LEU A 184 -21.18 -6.63 8.95
CA LEU A 184 -20.45 -7.81 9.42
C LEU A 184 -19.98 -7.62 10.87
N GLY A 185 -19.58 -6.40 11.23
CA GLY A 185 -19.22 -6.02 12.59
C GLY A 185 -20.42 -6.09 13.54
N GLU A 186 -21.60 -5.65 13.09
CA GLU A 186 -22.87 -5.74 13.81
C GLU A 186 -23.34 -7.20 13.92
N LYS A 187 -23.28 -7.98 12.84
CA LYS A 187 -23.57 -9.43 12.89
C LYS A 187 -22.57 -10.22 13.72
N ALA A 188 -21.32 -9.79 13.82
CA ALA A 188 -20.34 -10.39 14.72
C ALA A 188 -20.55 -10.01 16.20
N LYS A 189 -21.35 -8.97 16.49
CA LYS A 189 -21.82 -8.65 17.84
C LYS A 189 -23.05 -9.47 18.23
N LEU A 190 -23.83 -9.97 17.28
CA LEU A 190 -24.91 -10.91 17.53
C LEU A 190 -24.31 -12.29 17.85
N PHE A 191 -24.10 -12.56 19.14
CA PHE A 191 -23.70 -13.88 19.61
C PHE A 191 -24.80 -14.45 20.48
N THR A 192 -25.09 -15.73 20.30
CA THR A 192 -26.01 -16.49 21.16
C THR A 192 -25.27 -17.29 22.22
N ASN A 193 -23.99 -17.61 21.97
CA ASN A 193 -23.17 -18.42 22.85
C ASN A 193 -22.35 -17.55 23.80
N VAL A 194 -22.57 -17.76 25.09
CA VAL A 194 -21.95 -17.10 26.22
C VAL A 194 -20.97 -18.05 26.90
N TYR A 195 -19.80 -17.53 27.25
CA TYR A 195 -18.80 -18.18 28.07
C TYR A 195 -18.85 -17.59 29.47
N VAL A 196 -18.93 -18.47 30.46
CA VAL A 196 -19.06 -18.13 31.87
C VAL A 196 -17.85 -18.72 32.61
N LYS A 197 -17.18 -17.94 33.44
CA LYS A 197 -15.98 -18.38 34.20
C LYS A 197 -16.00 -17.77 35.61
N ASN A 198 -15.35 -18.44 36.55
CA ASN A 198 -15.18 -18.02 37.95
C ASN A 198 -16.47 -18.13 38.80
N PHE A 199 -17.36 -19.08 38.49
CA PHE A 199 -18.55 -19.33 39.32
C PHE A 199 -18.30 -20.25 40.53
N GLY A 200 -17.11 -20.85 40.66
CA GLY A 200 -16.77 -21.78 41.74
C GLY A 200 -16.69 -23.24 41.29
N GLU A 201 -16.17 -24.12 42.15
CA GLU A 201 -16.05 -25.55 41.86
C GLU A 201 -17.34 -26.33 42.14
N ASP A 202 -18.21 -25.80 43.00
CA ASP A 202 -19.47 -26.41 43.44
C ASP A 202 -20.65 -26.18 42.46
N PHE A 203 -20.42 -25.46 41.37
CA PHE A 203 -21.46 -25.08 40.42
C PHE A 203 -21.77 -26.20 39.42
N SER A 204 -23.01 -26.66 39.44
CA SER A 204 -23.53 -27.69 38.54
C SER A 204 -24.08 -27.13 37.22
N ASP A 205 -24.28 -28.01 36.24
CA ASP A 205 -24.96 -27.71 34.97
C ASP A 205 -26.34 -27.04 35.21
N GLU A 206 -27.11 -27.53 36.20
CA GLU A 206 -28.45 -27.05 36.53
C GLU A 206 -28.44 -25.65 37.17
N MET A 207 -27.51 -25.41 38.11
CA MET A 207 -27.35 -24.08 38.72
C MET A 207 -26.96 -23.02 37.68
N LEU A 208 -26.16 -23.41 36.68
CA LEU A 208 -25.81 -22.54 35.56
C LEU A 208 -27.03 -22.22 34.68
N ARG A 209 -27.91 -23.20 34.42
CA ARG A 209 -29.16 -22.97 33.70
C ARG A 209 -30.06 -21.99 34.44
N ASP A 210 -30.36 -22.26 35.71
CA ASP A 210 -31.32 -21.49 36.51
C ASP A 210 -30.87 -20.03 36.70
N MET A 211 -29.55 -19.79 36.73
CA MET A 211 -28.98 -18.43 36.77
C MET A 211 -29.20 -17.66 35.46
N PHE A 212 -29.03 -18.33 34.32
CA PHE A 212 -29.06 -17.69 33.00
C PHE A 212 -30.46 -17.67 32.35
N GLU A 213 -31.38 -18.54 32.78
CA GLU A 213 -32.74 -18.65 32.23
C GLU A 213 -33.57 -17.38 32.46
N LYS A 214 -33.25 -16.62 33.52
CA LYS A 214 -33.87 -15.31 33.83
C LYS A 214 -33.66 -14.27 32.72
N TYR A 215 -32.62 -14.43 31.90
CA TYR A 215 -32.26 -13.50 30.85
C TYR A 215 -32.89 -13.87 29.50
N GLY A 216 -33.20 -15.14 29.29
CA GLY A 216 -33.87 -15.61 28.08
C GLY A 216 -33.82 -17.12 27.93
N ARG A 217 -34.45 -17.63 26.88
CA ARG A 217 -34.56 -19.07 26.62
C ARG A 217 -33.19 -19.65 26.27
N ILE A 218 -32.79 -20.68 27.01
CA ILE A 218 -31.51 -21.39 26.85
C ILE A 218 -31.72 -22.60 25.92
N THR A 219 -30.98 -22.63 24.82
CA THR A 219 -30.92 -23.76 23.89
C THR A 219 -29.98 -24.86 24.39
N SER A 220 -28.86 -24.49 25.01
CA SER A 220 -27.86 -25.43 25.54
C SER A 220 -27.10 -24.81 26.70
N HIS A 221 -26.76 -25.60 27.73
CA HIS A 221 -25.87 -25.20 28.82
C HIS A 221 -24.92 -26.35 29.15
N LYS A 222 -23.65 -26.02 29.41
CA LYS A 222 -22.65 -27.04 29.81
C LYS A 222 -21.49 -26.46 30.61
N VAL A 223 -21.27 -27.00 31.80
CA VAL A 223 -20.12 -26.84 32.68
C VAL A 223 -19.04 -27.82 32.26
N MET A 224 -17.79 -27.35 32.23
CA MET A 224 -16.65 -28.18 31.89
C MET A 224 -16.03 -28.73 33.16
N TYR A 225 -15.97 -30.06 33.25
CA TYR A 225 -15.35 -30.79 34.36
C TYR A 225 -13.91 -31.20 34.00
N LYS A 226 -13.06 -31.38 35.01
CA LYS A 226 -11.74 -32.00 34.92
C LYS A 226 -11.89 -33.52 34.91
N GLU A 227 -10.80 -34.23 34.63
CA GLU A 227 -10.76 -35.70 34.64
C GLU A 227 -11.01 -36.30 36.04
N ASP A 228 -10.77 -35.52 37.10
CA ASP A 228 -11.02 -35.87 38.49
C ASP A 228 -12.48 -35.63 38.95
N GLY A 229 -13.37 -35.17 38.04
CA GLY A 229 -14.76 -34.84 38.35
C GLY A 229 -14.97 -33.44 38.97
N SER A 230 -13.92 -32.71 39.32
CA SER A 230 -14.03 -31.33 39.80
C SER A 230 -14.35 -30.36 38.64
N SER A 231 -15.16 -29.33 38.89
CA SER A 231 -15.45 -28.32 37.87
C SER A 231 -14.18 -27.54 37.51
N ARG A 232 -13.99 -27.24 36.23
CA ARG A 232 -12.92 -26.34 35.75
C ARG A 232 -13.23 -24.87 36.05
N GLY A 233 -14.37 -24.59 36.69
CA GLY A 233 -14.83 -23.25 37.03
C GLY A 233 -15.21 -22.43 35.80
N PHE A 234 -15.58 -23.09 34.70
CA PHE A 234 -16.12 -22.44 33.52
C PHE A 234 -17.12 -23.32 32.76
N GLY A 235 -18.01 -22.66 32.03
CA GLY A 235 -19.08 -23.30 31.27
C GLY A 235 -19.53 -22.42 30.10
N PHE A 236 -20.47 -22.96 29.34
CA PHE A 236 -21.04 -22.34 28.15
C PHE A 236 -22.56 -22.34 28.27
N VAL A 237 -23.19 -21.25 27.86
CA VAL A 237 -24.64 -21.11 27.76
C VAL A 237 -24.96 -20.58 26.36
N ALA A 238 -25.84 -21.26 25.65
CA ALA A 238 -26.33 -20.86 24.34
C ALA A 238 -27.77 -20.41 24.47
N PHE A 239 -28.03 -19.15 24.17
CA PHE A 239 -29.38 -18.59 24.10
C PHE A 239 -30.01 -18.84 22.73
N GLU A 240 -31.34 -18.79 22.67
CA GLU A 240 -32.06 -18.73 21.40
C GLU A 240 -31.89 -17.35 20.76
N ASP A 241 -32.02 -16.29 21.57
CA ASP A 241 -31.91 -14.90 21.11
C ASP A 241 -30.53 -14.27 21.45
N PRO A 242 -29.92 -13.54 20.50
CA PRO A 242 -28.66 -12.84 20.75
C PRO A 242 -28.80 -11.70 21.78
N ASP A 243 -29.96 -11.05 21.83
CA ASP A 243 -30.23 -9.95 22.78
C ASP A 243 -30.27 -10.45 24.23
N ALA A 244 -30.71 -11.70 24.45
CA ALA A 244 -30.66 -12.34 25.76
C ALA A 244 -29.22 -12.63 26.21
N ALA A 245 -28.37 -13.08 25.28
CA ALA A 245 -26.96 -13.32 25.55
C ALA A 245 -26.19 -12.03 25.89
N GLU A 246 -26.50 -10.92 25.21
CA GLU A 246 -25.90 -9.61 25.51
C GLU A 246 -26.32 -9.09 26.88
N ARG A 247 -27.62 -9.14 27.21
CA ARG A 247 -28.12 -8.75 28.54
C ARG A 247 -27.48 -9.57 29.65
N ALA A 248 -27.37 -10.89 29.48
CA ALA A 248 -26.70 -11.76 30.44
C ALA A 248 -25.22 -11.38 30.63
N CYS A 249 -24.50 -11.06 29.54
CA CYS A 249 -23.11 -10.61 29.63
C CYS A 249 -22.97 -9.26 30.34
N LEU A 250 -23.84 -8.30 30.06
CA LEU A 250 -23.76 -6.97 30.67
C LEU A 250 -24.05 -7.00 32.17
N GLU A 251 -25.03 -7.79 32.59
CA GLU A 251 -25.48 -7.78 33.98
C GLU A 251 -24.70 -8.75 34.89
N LEU A 252 -24.27 -9.90 34.37
CA LEU A 252 -23.58 -10.92 35.18
C LEU A 252 -22.06 -10.78 35.16
N ASN A 253 -21.47 -10.10 34.18
CA ASN A 253 -20.02 -9.91 34.13
C ASN A 253 -19.56 -8.93 35.21
N GLY A 254 -18.67 -9.39 36.09
CA GLY A 254 -18.15 -8.62 37.22
C GLY A 254 -18.89 -8.82 38.53
N LYS A 255 -20.00 -9.58 38.57
CA LYS A 255 -20.68 -9.91 39.83
C LYS A 255 -19.80 -10.84 40.68
N GLU A 256 -19.67 -10.56 41.96
CA GLU A 256 -18.94 -11.41 42.91
C GLU A 256 -19.86 -12.52 43.40
N LEU A 257 -19.59 -13.75 42.97
CA LEU A 257 -20.37 -14.93 43.35
C LEU A 257 -19.63 -15.83 44.35
N VAL A 258 -18.30 -15.75 44.33
CA VAL A 258 -17.39 -16.48 45.21
C VAL A 258 -16.41 -15.47 45.79
N GLU A 259 -16.12 -15.56 47.09
CA GLU A 259 -15.19 -14.64 47.77
C GLU A 259 -13.85 -14.54 47.00
N GLY A 260 -13.53 -13.32 46.56
CA GLY A 260 -12.26 -12.99 45.90
C GLY A 260 -12.16 -13.29 44.40
N LYS A 261 -13.23 -13.74 43.72
CA LYS A 261 -13.21 -13.97 42.27
C LYS A 261 -14.49 -13.44 41.58
N PRO A 262 -14.42 -12.33 40.81
CA PRO A 262 -15.57 -11.85 40.05
C PRO A 262 -15.91 -12.82 38.92
N LEU A 263 -17.20 -13.06 38.73
CA LEU A 263 -17.78 -13.84 37.65
C LEU A 263 -17.44 -13.17 36.32
N TYR A 264 -16.86 -13.91 35.39
CA TYR A 264 -16.61 -13.43 34.04
C TYR A 264 -17.64 -14.02 33.09
N VAL A 265 -18.41 -13.15 32.44
CA VAL A 265 -19.43 -13.53 31.46
C VAL A 265 -19.17 -12.76 30.19
N GLY A 266 -19.00 -13.46 29.07
CA GLY A 266 -18.72 -12.80 27.80
C GLY A 266 -18.96 -13.70 26.60
N ARG A 267 -18.82 -13.15 25.40
CA ARG A 267 -19.00 -13.91 24.16
C ARG A 267 -18.10 -15.16 24.12
N ALA A 268 -18.68 -16.31 23.83
CA ALA A 268 -17.93 -17.54 23.61
C ALA A 268 -17.11 -17.43 22.32
N GLN A 269 -15.79 -17.32 22.45
CA GLN A 269 -14.86 -17.31 21.34
C GLN A 269 -14.33 -18.71 21.05
N LYS A 270 -14.20 -19.07 19.76
CA LYS A 270 -13.51 -20.31 19.38
C LYS A 270 -12.03 -20.23 19.75
N LYS A 271 -11.43 -21.37 20.13
CA LYS A 271 -10.01 -21.44 20.53
C LYS A 271 -9.04 -20.80 19.51
N ALA A 272 -9.27 -21.02 18.22
CA ALA A 272 -8.45 -20.45 17.14
C ALA A 272 -8.60 -18.92 17.01
N GLU A 273 -9.82 -18.39 17.15
CA GLU A 273 -10.11 -16.95 17.12
C GLU A 273 -9.44 -16.25 18.31
N ARG A 274 -9.63 -16.81 19.51
CA ARG A 274 -9.01 -16.33 20.75
C ARG A 274 -7.49 -16.31 20.65
N GLN A 275 -6.88 -17.38 20.17
CA GLN A 275 -5.42 -17.46 20.04
C GLN A 275 -4.88 -16.43 19.05
N LYS A 276 -5.60 -16.16 17.96
CA LYS A 276 -5.24 -15.13 16.99
C LYS A 276 -5.38 -13.72 17.57
N GLU A 277 -6.45 -13.44 18.31
CA GLU A 277 -6.65 -12.14 18.98
C GLU A 277 -5.58 -11.92 20.06
N LEU A 278 -5.29 -12.96 20.86
CA LEU A 278 -4.26 -12.90 21.90
C LEU A 278 -2.86 -12.70 21.28
N LYS A 279 -2.56 -13.40 20.18
CA LYS A 279 -1.33 -13.19 19.40
C LYS A 279 -1.24 -11.76 18.87
N ARG A 280 -2.33 -11.21 18.34
CA ARG A 280 -2.39 -9.82 17.86
C ARG A 280 -2.17 -8.82 18.99
N LYS A 281 -2.84 -8.99 20.14
CA LYS A 281 -2.65 -8.15 21.33
C LYS A 281 -1.20 -8.23 21.85
N PHE A 282 -0.62 -9.42 21.86
CA PHE A 282 0.78 -9.61 22.26
C PHE A 282 1.76 -8.97 21.27
N GLU A 283 1.52 -9.13 19.97
CA GLU A 283 2.30 -8.47 18.91
C GLU A 283 2.16 -6.94 18.99
N GLN A 284 0.98 -6.43 19.29
CA GLN A 284 0.72 -5.01 19.48
C GLN A 284 1.45 -4.48 20.72
N LEU A 285 1.35 -5.15 21.87
CA LEU A 285 2.11 -4.80 23.08
C LEU A 285 3.63 -4.89 22.84
N LYS A 286 4.10 -5.89 22.09
CA LYS A 286 5.50 -6.05 21.72
C LYS A 286 5.95 -4.90 20.80
N SER A 287 5.12 -4.52 19.84
CA SER A 287 5.37 -3.41 18.91
C SER A 287 5.34 -2.07 19.62
N GLU A 288 4.37 -1.83 20.50
CA GLU A 288 4.27 -0.59 21.29
C GLU A 288 5.49 -0.43 22.20
N ARG A 289 5.92 -1.51 22.88
CA ARG A 289 7.19 -1.52 23.62
C ARG A 289 8.39 -1.27 22.69
N LEU A 290 8.38 -1.78 21.46
CA LEU A 290 9.47 -1.55 20.51
C LEU A 290 9.53 -0.08 20.09
N THR A 291 8.40 0.51 19.71
CA THR A 291 8.28 1.91 19.30
C THR A 291 8.61 2.86 20.45
N ARG A 292 8.14 2.56 21.67
CA ARG A 292 8.38 3.41 22.85
C ARG A 292 9.87 3.59 23.16
N TYR A 293 10.70 2.58 22.90
CA TYR A 293 12.14 2.64 23.16
C TYR A 293 12.99 2.92 21.92
N GLN A 294 12.36 3.09 20.76
CA GLN A 294 13.07 3.36 19.51
C GLN A 294 13.58 4.80 19.50
N GLY A 295 14.90 4.95 19.34
CA GLY A 295 15.54 6.27 19.27
C GLY A 295 15.75 6.97 20.62
N VAL A 296 15.17 6.47 21.71
CA VAL A 296 15.31 7.07 23.06
C VAL A 296 16.21 6.27 24.00
N ASN A 297 16.43 4.99 23.71
CA ASN A 297 17.27 4.12 24.52
C ASN A 297 18.70 4.06 23.99
N LEU A 298 19.67 4.37 24.86
CA LEU A 298 21.10 4.37 24.57
C LEU A 298 21.77 3.15 25.17
N TYR A 299 22.74 2.63 24.44
CA TYR A 299 23.69 1.62 24.88
C TYR A 299 25.01 2.30 25.25
N VAL A 300 25.40 2.19 26.51
CA VAL A 300 26.63 2.76 27.05
C VAL A 300 27.59 1.62 27.37
N LYS A 301 28.75 1.57 26.73
CA LYS A 301 29.79 0.54 26.91
C LYS A 301 31.07 1.19 27.43
N ASN A 302 31.96 0.35 27.96
CA ASN A 302 33.22 0.72 28.60
C ASN A 302 32.99 1.49 29.90
N LEU A 303 31.91 1.16 30.61
CA LEU A 303 31.72 1.62 31.97
C LEU A 303 32.84 1.06 32.84
N ASP A 304 33.36 1.91 33.71
CA ASP A 304 34.26 1.51 34.78
C ASP A 304 33.48 0.67 35.82
N ASP A 305 34.16 -0.25 36.49
CA ASP A 305 33.53 -1.20 37.40
C ASP A 305 32.95 -0.49 38.65
N THR A 306 33.41 0.74 38.91
CA THR A 306 32.93 1.63 39.97
C THR A 306 31.68 2.45 39.59
N ILE A 307 31.17 2.31 38.36
CA ILE A 307 29.97 3.01 37.90
C ILE A 307 28.74 2.12 38.13
N ASP A 308 27.87 2.57 39.02
CA ASP A 308 26.56 1.99 39.30
C ASP A 308 25.43 2.73 38.55
N ASP A 309 24.20 2.27 38.75
CA ASP A 309 23.00 2.82 38.11
C ASP A 309 22.79 4.30 38.45
N GLU A 310 23.09 4.71 39.70
CA GLU A 310 22.92 6.08 40.17
C GLU A 310 23.96 7.03 39.57
N ARG A 311 25.23 6.62 39.54
CA ARG A 311 26.30 7.41 38.94
C ARG A 311 26.12 7.51 37.44
N LEU A 312 25.72 6.43 36.77
CA LEU A 312 25.36 6.46 35.35
C LEU A 312 24.20 7.44 35.09
N ARG A 313 23.16 7.42 35.93
CA ARG A 313 22.06 8.39 35.83
C ARG A 313 22.54 9.82 36.02
N LYS A 314 23.42 10.07 36.99
CA LYS A 314 23.97 11.41 37.29
C LYS A 314 24.79 11.97 36.14
N GLU A 315 25.65 11.16 35.53
CA GLU A 315 26.48 11.58 34.38
C GLU A 315 25.65 11.91 33.13
N PHE A 316 24.51 11.24 32.95
CA PHE A 316 23.64 11.45 31.78
C PHE A 316 22.49 12.45 32.03
N ALA A 317 22.23 12.84 33.27
CA ALA A 317 21.16 13.77 33.64
C ALA A 317 21.24 15.16 32.97
N PRO A 318 22.44 15.74 32.70
CA PRO A 318 22.52 17.05 32.03
C PRO A 318 21.99 17.06 30.59
N PHE A 319 21.83 15.88 29.97
CA PHE A 319 21.46 15.76 28.55
C PHE A 319 19.96 15.57 28.32
N GLY A 320 19.17 15.33 29.38
CA GLY A 320 17.74 15.13 29.26
C GLY A 320 17.11 14.42 30.46
N THR A 321 15.79 14.18 30.37
CA THR A 321 15.05 13.50 31.44
C THR A 321 15.19 11.98 31.29
N ILE A 322 15.94 11.37 32.21
CA ILE A 322 16.17 9.93 32.20
C ILE A 322 14.95 9.20 32.79
N THR A 323 14.32 8.38 31.96
CA THR A 323 13.22 7.48 32.37
C THR A 323 13.75 6.22 33.06
N SER A 324 14.88 5.68 32.59
CA SER A 324 15.53 4.51 33.18
C SER A 324 17.02 4.51 32.88
N ALA A 325 17.85 4.24 33.89
CA ALA A 325 19.28 3.96 33.72
C ALA A 325 19.58 2.66 34.46
N LYS A 326 20.26 1.72 33.79
CA LYS A 326 20.60 0.41 34.35
C LYS A 326 21.90 -0.13 33.79
N VAL A 327 22.84 -0.43 34.68
CA VAL A 327 24.09 -1.14 34.42
C VAL A 327 23.83 -2.64 34.46
N MET A 328 24.39 -3.37 33.49
CA MET A 328 24.22 -4.82 33.43
C MET A 328 25.30 -5.49 34.29
N LEU A 329 24.86 -6.19 35.34
CA LEU A 329 25.72 -6.92 36.26
C LEU A 329 25.72 -8.43 35.92
N GLU A 330 26.85 -9.10 36.11
CA GLU A 330 27.04 -10.56 36.09
C GLU A 330 27.61 -10.97 37.43
N ASP A 331 26.90 -11.81 38.19
CA ASP A 331 27.37 -12.32 39.49
C ASP A 331 27.89 -11.21 40.44
N GLY A 332 27.22 -10.05 40.43
CA GLY A 332 27.57 -8.88 41.24
C GLY A 332 28.71 -8.00 40.69
N ARG A 333 29.27 -8.32 39.51
CA ARG A 333 30.29 -7.50 38.81
C ARG A 333 29.71 -6.85 37.56
N SER A 334 30.09 -5.60 37.28
CA SER A 334 29.65 -4.89 36.08
C SER A 334 30.16 -5.59 34.82
N LYS A 335 29.29 -5.84 33.84
CA LYS A 335 29.69 -6.29 32.49
C LYS A 335 30.39 -5.17 31.70
N GLY A 336 30.58 -3.99 32.29
CA GLY A 336 31.18 -2.83 31.65
C GLY A 336 30.24 -2.16 30.63
N PHE A 337 28.94 -2.42 30.71
CA PHE A 337 27.94 -1.75 29.88
C PHE A 337 26.59 -1.59 30.58
N GLY A 338 25.81 -0.61 30.14
CA GLY A 338 24.50 -0.27 30.66
C GLY A 338 23.61 0.35 29.59
N PHE A 339 22.39 0.67 30.00
CA PHE A 339 21.38 1.30 29.18
C PHE A 339 20.87 2.57 29.85
N VAL A 340 20.66 3.61 29.04
CA VAL A 340 20.08 4.88 29.49
C VAL A 340 18.94 5.24 28.54
N CYS A 341 17.72 5.33 29.05
CA CYS A 341 16.54 5.68 28.29
C CYS A 341 16.11 7.11 28.61
N PHE A 342 16.08 7.97 27.61
CA PHE A 342 15.57 9.33 27.70
C PHE A 342 14.06 9.39 27.46
N SER A 343 13.44 10.52 27.80
CA SER A 343 12.04 10.82 27.45
C SER A 343 11.86 11.16 25.98
N SER A 344 12.87 11.79 25.35
CA SER A 344 12.81 12.22 23.96
C SER A 344 14.01 11.73 23.14
N PRO A 345 13.83 11.48 21.83
CA PRO A 345 14.91 11.00 20.96
C PRO A 345 15.94 12.10 20.64
N GLU A 346 15.54 13.37 20.77
CA GLU A 346 16.41 14.53 20.60
C GLU A 346 17.44 14.61 21.73
N GLU A 347 17.00 14.46 22.98
CA GLU A 347 17.87 14.35 24.16
C GLU A 347 18.84 13.17 24.05
N ALA A 348 18.34 12.01 23.59
CA ALA A 348 19.16 10.82 23.38
C ALA A 348 20.26 11.05 22.32
N THR A 349 19.94 11.75 21.24
CA THR A 349 20.91 12.07 20.16
C THR A 349 21.98 13.06 20.64
N LYS A 350 21.57 14.05 21.44
CA LYS A 350 22.50 14.99 22.10
C LYS A 350 23.47 14.25 23.03
N ALA A 351 22.95 13.36 23.87
CA ALA A 351 23.76 12.54 24.76
C ALA A 351 24.74 11.63 24.00
N VAL A 352 24.33 11.02 22.88
CA VAL A 352 25.24 10.23 22.02
C VAL A 352 26.39 11.09 21.49
N THR A 353 26.11 12.33 21.08
CA THR A 353 27.13 13.20 20.47
C THR A 353 28.16 13.69 21.49
N GLU A 354 27.71 14.03 22.70
CA GLU A 354 28.59 14.63 23.73
C GLU A 354 29.26 13.58 24.65
N MET A 355 28.60 12.46 24.93
CA MET A 355 29.14 11.44 25.85
C MET A 355 29.94 10.34 25.16
N ASN A 356 29.77 10.15 23.85
CA ASN A 356 30.56 9.16 23.13
C ASN A 356 32.03 9.60 23.04
N GLY A 357 32.93 8.78 23.57
CA GLY A 357 34.36 9.06 23.67
C GLY A 357 34.77 9.83 24.95
N ARG A 358 33.82 10.28 25.77
CA ARG A 358 34.13 11.00 27.02
C ARG A 358 34.70 10.04 28.06
N ILE A 359 35.77 10.44 28.74
CA ILE A 359 36.38 9.66 29.80
C ILE A 359 35.59 9.87 31.09
N VAL A 360 35.01 8.78 31.63
CA VAL A 360 34.31 8.77 32.91
C VAL A 360 34.94 7.69 33.77
N GLY A 361 35.49 8.08 34.92
CA GLY A 361 36.37 7.21 35.71
C GLY A 361 37.73 7.05 35.01
N THR A 362 38.08 5.82 34.62
CA THR A 362 39.38 5.51 33.99
C THR A 362 39.30 5.21 32.49
N LYS A 363 38.08 5.07 31.93
CA LYS A 363 37.86 4.57 30.57
C LYS A 363 37.02 5.56 29.72
N PRO A 364 37.30 5.68 28.41
CA PRO A 364 36.42 6.41 27.50
C PRO A 364 35.15 5.61 27.23
N LEU A 365 34.00 6.26 27.42
CA LEU A 365 32.68 5.69 27.18
C LEU A 365 32.42 5.51 25.68
N TYR A 366 31.69 4.47 25.34
CA TYR A 366 31.11 4.30 24.02
C TYR A 366 29.59 4.40 24.13
N VAL A 367 28.99 5.39 23.48
CA VAL A 367 27.54 5.65 23.54
C VAL A 367 26.95 5.55 22.15
N ALA A 368 25.92 4.73 21.98
CA ALA A 368 25.22 4.57 20.70
C ALA A 368 23.73 4.25 20.94
N LEU A 369 22.89 4.40 19.92
CA LEU A 369 21.50 3.96 19.98
C LEU A 369 21.42 2.45 20.26
N ALA A 370 20.62 2.06 21.25
CA ALA A 370 20.51 0.67 21.66
C ALA A 370 19.85 -0.17 20.56
N GLN A 371 20.59 -1.16 20.05
CA GLN A 371 20.05 -2.18 19.14
C GLN A 371 19.78 -3.47 19.90
N ARG A 372 18.65 -4.13 19.60
CA ARG A 372 18.34 -5.42 20.22
C ARG A 372 19.31 -6.49 19.74
N LYS A 373 19.57 -7.48 20.61
CA LYS A 373 20.44 -8.62 20.30
C LYS A 373 20.00 -9.36 19.03
N GLU A 374 18.69 -9.51 18.82
CA GLU A 374 18.10 -10.16 17.64
C GLU A 374 18.37 -9.36 16.35
N ASP A 375 18.05 -8.06 16.34
CA ASP A 375 18.27 -7.18 15.20
C ASP A 375 19.76 -7.08 14.85
N ARG A 376 20.61 -6.96 15.88
CA ARG A 376 22.06 -6.96 15.72
C ARG A 376 22.56 -8.26 15.11
N LYS A 377 22.09 -9.41 15.59
CA LYS A 377 22.45 -10.74 15.05
C LYS A 377 21.98 -10.87 13.60
N ALA A 378 20.77 -10.42 13.27
CA ALA A 378 20.26 -10.42 11.90
C ALA A 378 21.12 -9.54 10.98
N HIS A 379 21.47 -8.32 11.41
CA HIS A 379 22.31 -7.41 10.63
C HIS A 379 23.71 -7.97 10.40
N LEU A 380 24.34 -8.55 11.42
CA LEU A 380 25.63 -9.26 11.32
C LEU A 380 25.55 -10.47 10.38
N THR A 381 24.47 -11.25 10.46
CA THR A 381 24.28 -12.43 9.61
C THR A 381 24.08 -12.01 8.15
N SER A 382 23.29 -10.96 7.89
CA SER A 382 23.11 -10.39 6.56
C SER A 382 24.41 -9.84 5.99
N GLN A 383 25.20 -9.13 6.80
CA GLN A 383 26.51 -8.62 6.38
C GLN A 383 27.50 -9.76 6.05
N TYR A 384 27.45 -10.85 6.82
CA TYR A 384 28.23 -12.06 6.54
C TYR A 384 27.78 -12.75 5.24
N MET A 385 26.46 -12.91 5.03
CA MET A 385 25.92 -13.46 3.78
C MET A 385 26.28 -12.60 2.57
N GLN A 386 26.24 -11.27 2.71
CA GLN A 386 26.57 -10.35 1.62
C GLN A 386 28.06 -10.39 1.28
N ARG A 387 28.94 -10.54 2.28
CA ARG A 387 30.39 -10.73 2.08
C ARG A 387 30.72 -12.09 1.44
N MET A 388 29.96 -13.13 1.76
CA MET A 388 30.05 -14.44 1.10
C MET A 388 29.55 -14.40 -0.36
N ALA A 389 28.46 -13.69 -0.62
CA ALA A 389 27.94 -13.49 -1.97
C ALA A 389 28.92 -12.70 -2.86
N SER A 390 29.58 -11.67 -2.31
CA SER A 390 30.60 -10.90 -3.06
C SER A 390 31.86 -11.71 -3.35
N MET A 391 32.31 -12.59 -2.44
CA MET A 391 33.43 -13.51 -2.70
C MET A 391 33.09 -14.55 -3.78
N ARG A 392 31.85 -15.05 -3.81
CA ARG A 392 31.39 -16.00 -4.83
C ARG A 392 31.30 -15.38 -6.22
N MET A 393 31.03 -14.07 -6.32
CA MET A 393 31.04 -13.31 -7.58
C MET A 393 32.47 -13.06 -8.11
N GLN A 394 33.46 -12.82 -7.23
CA GLN A 394 34.87 -12.73 -7.65
C GLN A 394 35.45 -14.06 -8.13
N GLN A 395 35.00 -15.20 -7.59
CA GLN A 395 35.47 -16.52 -8.03
C GLN A 395 34.84 -16.98 -9.37
N MET A 396 33.75 -16.35 -9.82
CA MET A 396 33.14 -16.62 -11.12
C MET A 396 33.60 -15.66 -12.24
N GLY A 397 34.41 -14.65 -11.91
CA GLY A 397 35.08 -13.77 -12.88
C GLY A 397 36.47 -14.24 -13.32
N GLN A 398 36.98 -15.35 -12.76
CA GLN A 398 38.34 -15.86 -13.01
C GLN A 398 38.40 -17.24 -13.69
N ILE A 399 37.25 -17.84 -14.04
CA ILE A 399 37.20 -19.19 -14.65
C ILE A 399 36.89 -19.17 -16.16
N PHE A 400 36.66 -18.00 -16.77
CA PHE A 400 36.47 -17.87 -18.22
C PHE A 400 37.66 -17.17 -18.90
N GLN A 401 38.78 -17.87 -18.96
CA GLN A 401 39.76 -17.72 -20.03
C GLN A 401 40.28 -19.11 -20.43
N PRO A 402 40.07 -19.51 -21.69
CA PRO A 402 41.16 -20.14 -22.43
C PRO A 402 41.34 -19.49 -23.81
N GLY A 403 42.60 -19.30 -24.17
CA GLY A 403 43.03 -18.58 -25.36
C GLY A 403 42.90 -19.36 -26.68
N GLY A 404 43.09 -18.62 -27.77
CA GLY A 404 43.25 -19.10 -29.14
C GLY A 404 43.59 -17.91 -30.05
N ALA A 405 44.71 -18.02 -30.75
CA ALA A 405 45.42 -16.94 -31.42
C ALA A 405 44.88 -16.54 -32.81
N GLY A 406 45.20 -15.31 -33.23
CA GLY A 406 45.54 -14.96 -34.63
C GLY A 406 44.51 -14.14 -35.41
N GLY A 407 44.91 -12.94 -35.86
CA GLY A 407 44.24 -12.23 -36.97
C GLY A 407 44.22 -10.70 -36.86
N TYR A 408 45.10 -10.04 -37.60
CA TYR A 408 45.37 -8.60 -37.68
C TYR A 408 44.19 -7.75 -38.21
N PHE A 409 43.95 -6.56 -37.62
CA PHE A 409 43.79 -5.28 -38.36
C PHE A 409 43.76 -4.07 -37.41
N VAL A 410 44.54 -3.02 -37.71
CA VAL A 410 44.59 -1.73 -37.03
C VAL A 410 44.05 -0.66 -37.98
N PRO A 411 43.24 0.31 -37.53
CA PRO A 411 43.13 1.60 -38.20
C PRO A 411 43.80 2.71 -37.40
N THR A 412 44.64 3.46 -38.11
CA THR A 412 45.43 4.61 -37.71
C THR A 412 44.60 5.90 -37.70
N ILE A 413 44.87 6.80 -36.75
CA ILE A 413 44.43 8.21 -36.80
C ILE A 413 45.64 9.11 -36.41
N PRO A 414 45.86 10.26 -37.09
CA PRO A 414 47.13 11.00 -37.08
C PRO A 414 47.24 12.06 -35.96
N PRO A 415 48.44 12.64 -35.70
CA PRO A 415 48.65 13.66 -34.68
C PRO A 415 48.82 15.09 -35.26
N ALA A 416 48.35 16.12 -34.54
CA ALA A 416 48.82 17.52 -34.62
C ALA A 416 48.23 18.31 -33.42
N GLN A 417 49.06 18.77 -32.46
CA GLN A 417 49.68 20.09 -32.30
C GLN A 417 48.88 21.13 -31.47
N ARG A 418 49.60 21.77 -30.53
CA ARG A 418 49.15 22.73 -29.51
C ARG A 418 48.95 24.15 -30.06
N PHE A 419 48.05 24.94 -29.45
CA PHE A 419 48.23 26.40 -29.29
C PHE A 419 47.44 26.98 -28.09
N TYR A 420 47.87 28.15 -27.59
CA TYR A 420 47.70 28.72 -26.22
C TYR A 420 46.63 29.83 -26.06
N GLY A 421 46.08 29.99 -24.84
CA GLY A 421 45.75 31.26 -24.15
C GLY A 421 44.27 31.78 -24.14
N PRO A 422 43.90 32.76 -23.27
CA PRO A 422 44.02 32.76 -21.80
C PRO A 422 42.74 33.27 -21.03
N ALA A 423 42.75 33.10 -19.71
CA ALA A 423 42.22 34.00 -18.64
C ALA A 423 41.08 33.52 -17.70
N GLN A 424 41.38 33.70 -16.40
CA GLN A 424 40.54 33.98 -15.22
C GLN A 424 40.01 32.86 -14.28
N MET A 425 40.73 32.80 -13.15
CA MET A 425 40.30 32.85 -11.73
C MET A 425 39.56 31.68 -11.04
N THR A 426 40.18 31.34 -9.91
CA THR A 426 39.98 30.39 -8.80
C THR A 426 38.78 30.65 -7.88
N GLN A 427 38.30 29.59 -7.18
CA GLN A 427 37.95 29.45 -5.74
C GLN A 427 37.69 27.93 -5.46
N ILE A 428 38.53 27.13 -4.77
CA ILE A 428 38.77 26.97 -3.29
C ILE A 428 37.50 26.38 -2.60
N ARG A 429 37.42 25.20 -1.91
CA ARG A 429 38.23 24.58 -0.82
C ARG A 429 37.68 23.14 -0.43
N PRO A 430 38.12 22.42 0.65
CA PRO A 430 38.88 21.16 0.51
C PRO A 430 38.36 19.95 1.33
N SER A 431 38.99 18.79 1.16
CA SER A 431 38.90 17.61 2.05
C SER A 431 40.30 17.17 2.53
N PRO A 432 40.51 16.81 3.81
CA PRO A 432 41.84 16.56 4.38
C PRO A 432 42.39 15.14 4.16
N ARG A 433 43.72 15.09 4.18
CA ARG A 433 44.67 14.04 3.81
C ARG A 433 45.22 13.35 5.06
N TRP A 434 45.49 12.04 5.01
CA TRP A 434 46.56 11.40 5.79
C TRP A 434 47.23 10.26 5.00
N THR A 435 48.47 10.00 5.38
CA THR A 435 49.65 9.64 4.57
C THR A 435 49.96 8.15 4.53
N ALA A 436 50.52 7.70 3.39
CA ALA A 436 51.16 6.40 3.17
C ALA A 436 52.68 6.57 3.01
N GLN A 437 53.47 5.59 3.45
CA GLN A 437 54.89 5.38 3.12
C GLN A 437 55.31 3.93 3.48
N PRO A 438 56.41 3.35 2.93
CA PRO A 438 56.34 2.37 1.84
C PRO A 438 57.02 1.00 2.15
N PRO A 439 57.02 0.01 1.22
CA PRO A 439 57.63 -1.30 1.42
C PRO A 439 59.03 -1.44 0.82
N VAL A 440 59.88 -2.28 1.43
CA VAL A 440 61.21 -2.66 0.94
C VAL A 440 61.21 -4.13 0.52
N ARG A 441 61.64 -4.40 -0.72
CA ARG A 441 62.05 -5.72 -1.23
C ARG A 441 63.58 -5.83 -1.22
N PRO A 442 64.13 -7.05 -1.24
CA PRO A 442 65.03 -7.36 -2.35
C PRO A 442 64.84 -8.76 -2.98
N SER A 443 65.17 -8.82 -4.28
CA SER A 443 65.49 -9.96 -5.16
C SER A 443 66.77 -10.68 -4.71
N THR A 444 67.02 -11.97 -4.97
CA THR A 444 67.50 -12.61 -6.24
C THR A 444 67.48 -14.15 -6.05
N GLN A 445 66.98 -14.99 -6.97
CA GLN A 445 67.52 -15.54 -8.23
C GLN A 445 68.35 -16.85 -8.06
N THR A 446 68.09 -17.82 -8.97
CA THR A 446 68.77 -19.11 -9.31
C THR A 446 68.65 -20.30 -8.34
N ALA A 447 68.70 -21.58 -8.71
CA ALA A 447 68.37 -22.39 -9.90
C ALA A 447 68.50 -23.89 -9.48
N ALA A 448 67.79 -24.79 -10.20
CA ALA A 448 68.15 -26.20 -10.45
C ALA A 448 67.99 -27.31 -9.37
N SER A 449 67.14 -28.29 -9.72
CA SER A 449 67.37 -29.76 -9.74
C SER A 449 67.44 -30.61 -8.46
N GLY A 450 66.63 -31.69 -8.44
CA GLY A 450 66.98 -32.98 -7.79
C GLY A 450 65.95 -33.58 -6.81
N TYR A 451 65.24 -34.64 -7.23
CA TYR A 451 64.71 -35.70 -6.34
C TYR A 451 65.84 -36.72 -6.00
N PRO A 452 65.73 -37.73 -5.09
CA PRO A 452 64.57 -38.26 -4.36
C PRO A 452 64.80 -38.67 -2.85
N ASN A 453 63.71 -39.14 -2.21
CA ASN A 453 63.62 -40.33 -1.33
C ASN A 453 63.39 -40.20 0.21
N MET A 454 62.34 -40.93 0.65
CA MET A 454 62.11 -41.69 1.90
C MET A 454 62.19 -41.02 3.30
N GLN A 455 61.07 -40.98 4.05
CA GLN A 455 60.61 -42.04 4.99
C GLN A 455 59.36 -41.58 5.80
N ALA A 456 58.38 -42.47 5.95
CA ALA A 456 57.28 -42.38 6.93
C ALA A 456 57.64 -43.19 8.19
N PRO A 457 56.92 -43.06 9.33
CA PRO A 457 55.88 -44.07 9.59
C PRO A 457 54.64 -43.66 10.43
N PHE A 458 53.53 -44.40 10.18
CA PHE A 458 52.47 -44.87 11.10
C PHE A 458 51.57 -43.85 11.85
N ARG A 459 50.23 -43.71 11.71
CA ARG A 459 49.02 -44.54 11.44
C ARG A 459 48.41 -45.29 12.67
N PRO A 460 47.10 -45.65 12.67
CA PRO A 460 46.04 -45.28 13.65
C PRO A 460 45.19 -46.51 14.14
N ALA A 461 43.96 -46.33 14.67
CA ALA A 461 42.72 -47.16 14.53
C ALA A 461 41.77 -47.09 15.77
N PRO A 462 40.51 -47.63 15.79
CA PRO A 462 39.73 -48.36 14.76
C PRO A 462 38.21 -47.97 14.55
N ARG A 463 37.61 -48.64 13.53
CA ARG A 463 36.20 -48.71 13.01
C ARG A 463 35.26 -49.64 13.84
N GLY A 464 33.95 -49.84 13.62
CA GLY A 464 32.90 -49.64 12.56
C GLY A 464 31.51 -50.15 13.09
N PRO A 465 30.49 -50.67 12.32
CA PRO A 465 30.20 -50.70 10.86
C PRO A 465 28.70 -50.52 10.38
N THR A 466 28.49 -50.33 9.04
CA THR A 466 27.35 -50.71 8.09
C THR A 466 25.90 -50.17 8.29
N GLN A 467 25.02 -49.84 7.29
CA GLN A 467 24.66 -50.49 5.99
C GLN A 467 23.72 -49.60 5.07
N ALA A 468 23.75 -49.85 3.73
CA ALA A 468 22.73 -49.70 2.63
C ALA A 468 22.10 -48.32 2.22
N ALA A 469 22.34 -47.77 1.01
CA ALA A 469 21.65 -47.93 -0.32
C ALA A 469 20.34 -47.09 -0.46
N LEU A 470 20.06 -46.25 -1.47
CA LEU A 470 20.07 -46.43 -2.93
C LEU A 470 20.10 -45.05 -3.66
N ARG A 471 20.74 -44.97 -4.83
CA ARG A 471 20.61 -43.90 -5.84
C ARG A 471 20.10 -44.50 -7.14
N THR A 472 19.34 -43.75 -7.92
CA THR A 472 19.19 -43.99 -9.37
C THR A 472 19.29 -42.68 -10.12
N SER A 473 20.30 -42.62 -10.99
CA SER A 473 20.53 -41.64 -12.04
C SER A 473 20.76 -42.42 -13.32
N LEU A 474 20.07 -42.08 -14.41
CA LEU A 474 20.39 -42.53 -15.76
C LEU A 474 20.63 -41.29 -16.63
N GLY A 475 21.70 -41.34 -17.41
CA GLY A 475 22.06 -40.34 -18.40
C GLY A 475 22.45 -40.98 -19.74
N ALA A 476 22.78 -40.10 -20.69
CA ALA A 476 23.41 -40.33 -22.01
C ALA A 476 22.50 -40.91 -23.10
N ARG A 477 22.58 -40.56 -24.41
CA ARG A 477 23.37 -39.63 -25.25
C ARG A 477 22.72 -39.59 -26.67
N PRO A 478 23.15 -38.71 -27.61
CA PRO A 478 22.50 -38.44 -28.92
C PRO A 478 23.13 -39.18 -30.11
N ILE A 479 22.45 -39.21 -31.27
CA ILE A 479 22.97 -39.68 -32.56
C ILE A 479 22.59 -38.72 -33.71
N THR A 480 23.53 -38.60 -34.65
CA THR A 480 23.69 -37.68 -35.78
C THR A 480 23.47 -38.40 -37.12
N GLY A 481 23.08 -37.67 -38.19
CA GLY A 481 23.29 -38.03 -39.61
C GLY A 481 22.02 -37.95 -40.50
N GLN A 482 21.83 -36.87 -41.29
CA GLN A 482 22.04 -36.76 -42.77
C GLN A 482 20.92 -37.41 -43.62
N GLN A 483 20.43 -36.93 -44.78
CA GLN A 483 20.79 -35.88 -45.75
C GLN A 483 19.66 -35.72 -46.82
N GLY A 484 19.60 -34.55 -47.51
CA GLY A 484 19.12 -34.34 -48.91
C GLY A 484 17.59 -34.27 -49.13
N VAL A 485 16.99 -33.39 -49.94
CA VAL A 485 17.38 -32.82 -51.24
C VAL A 485 16.73 -31.44 -51.47
N ALA A 486 17.41 -30.59 -52.23
CA ALA A 486 17.09 -29.21 -52.61
C ALA A 486 16.09 -29.07 -53.78
N THR A 487 15.44 -27.91 -53.89
CA THR A 487 15.28 -27.18 -55.16
C THR A 487 15.10 -25.68 -54.93
N ALA A 488 15.75 -24.89 -55.77
CA ALA A 488 15.89 -23.44 -55.77
C ALA A 488 14.71 -22.70 -56.42
N ALA A 489 14.55 -21.40 -56.09
CA ALA A 489 14.34 -20.35 -57.08
C ALA A 489 14.51 -18.96 -56.46
N SER A 490 15.36 -18.17 -57.10
CA SER A 490 15.66 -16.76 -56.88
C SER A 490 14.70 -15.89 -57.70
N ILE A 491 14.19 -14.77 -57.16
CA ILE A 491 13.86 -13.59 -57.97
C ILE A 491 14.30 -12.31 -57.26
N ARG A 492 15.04 -11.51 -58.03
CA ARG A 492 15.67 -10.22 -57.73
C ARG A 492 14.65 -9.06 -57.71
N ALA A 493 14.96 -8.05 -56.91
CA ALA A 493 14.47 -6.67 -57.05
C ALA A 493 15.11 -5.94 -58.25
N PRO A 494 14.55 -4.79 -58.66
CA PRO A 494 15.35 -3.71 -59.19
C PRO A 494 15.27 -2.44 -58.30
N LEU A 495 16.45 -1.87 -58.12
CA LEU A 495 16.75 -0.58 -57.51
C LEU A 495 16.58 0.52 -58.56
N VAL A 496 15.91 1.62 -58.23
CA VAL A 496 16.05 2.90 -58.93
C VAL A 496 16.67 3.90 -57.97
N THR A 497 17.84 4.38 -58.35
CA THR A 497 18.60 5.46 -57.72
C THR A 497 18.11 6.81 -58.22
N GLN A 498 17.83 7.76 -57.31
CA GLN A 498 18.10 9.16 -57.60
C GLN A 498 18.47 9.94 -56.35
N SER A 499 19.51 10.73 -56.52
CA SER A 499 20.27 11.54 -55.58
C SER A 499 19.63 12.89 -55.29
N GLY A 500 19.62 13.31 -54.03
CA GLY A 500 19.36 14.69 -53.61
C GLY A 500 19.75 14.90 -52.15
N ARG A 501 20.90 15.54 -51.92
CA ARG A 501 21.43 15.96 -50.60
C ARG A 501 20.93 17.39 -50.24
N PRO A 502 21.11 17.83 -48.98
CA PRO A 502 20.08 18.49 -48.19
C PRO A 502 20.16 20.01 -48.16
N ALA A 503 19.04 20.68 -47.84
CA ALA A 503 19.00 22.08 -47.47
C ALA A 503 18.45 22.19 -46.04
N GLY A 504 19.29 22.69 -45.13
CA GLY A 504 18.90 23.05 -43.77
C GLY A 504 18.34 24.47 -43.71
N TYR A 505 17.41 24.70 -42.77
CA TYR A 505 17.02 25.96 -42.13
C TYR A 505 16.04 25.57 -41.01
N LYS A 506 15.88 26.22 -39.86
CA LYS A 506 16.55 27.29 -39.11
C LYS A 506 15.91 27.22 -37.72
N TYR A 507 16.69 27.37 -36.66
CA TYR A 507 16.17 27.73 -35.34
C TYR A 507 15.58 29.15 -35.44
N THR A 508 14.31 29.33 -35.03
CA THR A 508 13.79 30.64 -34.66
C THR A 508 13.33 30.60 -33.21
N ALA A 509 13.92 31.49 -32.42
CA ALA A 509 13.44 31.87 -31.10
C ALA A 509 12.36 32.97 -31.25
N ASN A 510 11.39 32.95 -30.33
CA ASN A 510 10.34 33.95 -30.10
C ASN A 510 9.18 33.99 -31.11
N MET A 511 8.04 33.42 -30.71
CA MET A 511 6.84 34.23 -30.43
C MET A 511 5.84 33.42 -29.59
N ARG A 512 5.55 33.98 -28.42
CA ARG A 512 4.58 33.49 -27.44
C ARG A 512 3.21 34.04 -27.85
N ASN A 513 2.34 33.20 -28.39
CA ASN A 513 0.91 33.54 -28.48
C ASN A 513 0.23 33.12 -27.17
N PRO A 514 -0.57 34.00 -26.53
CA PRO A 514 -1.32 33.64 -25.33
C PRO A 514 -2.42 32.61 -25.68
N PRO A 515 -2.83 31.75 -24.73
CA PRO A 515 -3.98 30.88 -24.92
C PRO A 515 -5.27 31.72 -25.03
N ALA A 516 -6.18 31.27 -25.89
CA ALA A 516 -7.52 31.83 -26.06
C ALA A 516 -8.30 31.87 -24.72
N PRO A 517 -9.15 32.89 -24.50
CA PRO A 517 -9.81 33.11 -23.22
C PRO A 517 -10.84 32.03 -22.90
N GLN A 518 -10.82 31.57 -21.64
CA GLN A 518 -11.90 30.79 -21.04
C GLN A 518 -13.10 31.71 -20.76
N PRO A 519 -14.35 31.22 -20.85
CA PRO A 519 -15.52 32.06 -20.59
C PRO A 519 -15.51 32.51 -19.12
N ALA A 520 -15.41 33.82 -18.90
CA ALA A 520 -15.46 34.45 -17.59
C ALA A 520 -16.91 34.76 -17.21
N VAL A 521 -17.30 34.44 -15.98
CA VAL A 521 -18.61 34.78 -15.42
C VAL A 521 -18.63 36.28 -15.13
N HIS A 522 -19.45 37.03 -15.88
CA HIS A 522 -19.65 38.47 -15.67
C HIS A 522 -20.69 38.69 -14.56
N ILE A 523 -20.27 39.22 -13.43
CA ILE A 523 -21.16 39.89 -12.47
C ILE A 523 -20.95 41.39 -12.68
N GLN A 524 -22.03 42.12 -12.99
CA GLN A 524 -21.99 43.56 -13.28
C GLN A 524 -21.28 44.32 -12.14
N GLY A 525 -20.06 44.82 -12.41
CA GLY A 525 -19.34 45.76 -11.54
C GLY A 525 -18.00 45.33 -10.92
N GLN A 526 -17.49 44.10 -11.10
CA GLN A 526 -16.14 43.71 -10.62
C GLN A 526 -15.42 42.72 -11.56
N GLU A 527 -14.08 42.80 -11.61
CA GLU A 527 -13.24 41.91 -12.42
C GLU A 527 -13.43 40.41 -12.08
N PRO A 528 -13.41 39.52 -13.09
CA PRO A 528 -13.65 38.09 -12.89
C PRO A 528 -12.55 37.44 -12.06
N LEU A 529 -12.94 36.78 -10.96
CA LEU A 529 -12.01 36.03 -10.13
C LEU A 529 -11.67 34.72 -10.85
N THR A 530 -10.51 34.68 -11.52
CA THR A 530 -10.04 33.46 -12.18
C THR A 530 -9.31 32.55 -11.20
N ALA A 531 -9.38 31.23 -11.42
CA ALA A 531 -8.66 30.24 -10.61
C ALA A 531 -7.15 30.55 -10.51
N THR A 532 -6.58 31.20 -11.53
CA THR A 532 -5.19 31.66 -11.57
C THR A 532 -4.90 32.80 -10.61
N MET A 533 -5.82 33.76 -10.43
CA MET A 533 -5.67 34.87 -9.47
C MET A 533 -5.80 34.38 -8.03
N LEU A 534 -6.72 33.43 -7.78
CA LEU A 534 -6.90 32.85 -6.45
C LEU A 534 -5.69 32.00 -6.02
N ALA A 535 -5.09 31.24 -6.95
CA ALA A 535 -3.93 30.40 -6.66
C ALA A 535 -2.65 31.19 -6.33
N ALA A 536 -2.57 32.47 -6.72
CA ALA A 536 -1.42 33.33 -6.47
C ALA A 536 -1.44 34.03 -5.10
N ALA A 537 -2.60 34.06 -4.41
CA ALA A 537 -2.77 34.74 -3.14
C ALA A 537 -2.55 33.83 -1.92
N PRO A 538 -2.15 34.35 -0.75
CA PRO A 538 -2.11 33.62 0.52
C PRO A 538 -3.47 33.05 0.93
N LEU A 539 -3.51 31.89 1.60
CA LEU A 539 -4.74 31.15 1.94
C LEU A 539 -5.81 32.00 2.66
N GLN A 540 -5.40 32.92 3.53
CA GLN A 540 -6.32 33.80 4.26
C GLN A 540 -6.98 34.83 3.32
N GLU A 541 -6.23 35.37 2.36
CA GLU A 541 -6.74 36.30 1.34
C GLU A 541 -7.63 35.59 0.31
N GLN A 542 -7.36 34.31 0.01
CA GLN A 542 -8.23 33.50 -0.86
C GLN A 542 -9.65 33.39 -0.29
N LYS A 543 -9.77 33.12 1.01
CA LYS A 543 -11.08 33.02 1.68
C LYS A 543 -11.79 34.36 1.74
N GLN A 544 -11.06 35.44 1.97
CA GLN A 544 -11.61 36.80 1.95
C GLN A 544 -12.19 37.15 0.56
N MET A 545 -11.43 36.92 -0.51
CA MET A 545 -11.86 37.19 -1.88
C MET A 545 -13.08 36.35 -2.31
N LEU A 546 -13.15 35.09 -1.90
CA LEU A 546 -14.31 34.24 -2.13
C LEU A 546 -15.53 34.72 -1.31
N GLY A 547 -15.30 35.17 -0.08
CA GLY A 547 -16.34 35.68 0.82
C GLY A 547 -17.03 36.93 0.27
N GLU A 548 -16.23 37.87 -0.24
CA GLU A 548 -16.74 39.10 -0.85
C GLU A 548 -17.58 38.86 -2.11
N ARG A 549 -17.34 37.74 -2.81
CA ARG A 549 -18.12 37.35 -4.00
C ARG A 549 -19.35 36.53 -3.68
N LEU A 550 -19.28 35.67 -2.67
CA LEU A 550 -20.39 34.83 -2.23
C LEU A 550 -21.44 35.63 -1.44
N PHE A 551 -21.00 36.55 -0.58
CA PHE A 551 -21.88 37.31 0.31
C PHE A 551 -23.04 38.03 -0.41
N PRO A 552 -22.83 38.85 -1.48
CA PRO A 552 -23.93 39.55 -2.13
C PRO A 552 -24.91 38.61 -2.84
N LEU A 553 -24.44 37.44 -3.33
CA LEU A 553 -25.30 36.42 -3.94
C LEU A 553 -26.19 35.75 -2.89
N ILE A 554 -25.61 35.42 -1.73
CA ILE A 554 -26.33 34.83 -0.60
C ILE A 554 -27.29 35.85 0.02
N GLN A 555 -26.90 37.13 0.11
CA GLN A 555 -27.73 38.20 0.65
C GLN A 555 -28.99 38.45 -0.17
N ARG A 556 -28.93 38.26 -1.50
CA ARG A 556 -30.13 38.31 -2.37
C ARG A 556 -31.10 37.16 -2.11
N MET A 557 -30.63 36.03 -1.59
CA MET A 557 -31.45 34.87 -1.30
C MET A 557 -31.98 34.87 0.13
N HIS A 558 -31.10 35.14 1.10
CA HIS A 558 -31.39 35.15 2.53
C HIS A 558 -30.73 36.35 3.21
N PRO A 559 -31.39 37.52 3.25
CA PRO A 559 -30.79 38.76 3.76
C PRO A 559 -30.44 38.69 5.25
N ASP A 560 -31.27 38.03 6.07
CA ASP A 560 -31.11 38.03 7.53
C ASP A 560 -29.99 37.08 8.02
N LEU A 561 -29.65 36.07 7.23
CA LEU A 561 -28.69 35.01 7.60
C LEU A 561 -27.41 35.03 6.75
N ALA A 562 -27.30 35.97 5.79
CA ALA A 562 -26.24 36.01 4.80
C ALA A 562 -24.82 35.95 5.38
N GLY A 563 -24.55 36.69 6.46
CA GLY A 563 -23.23 36.70 7.10
C GLY A 563 -22.85 35.35 7.72
N LYS A 564 -23.79 34.67 8.37
CA LYS A 564 -23.55 33.36 9.00
C LYS A 564 -23.42 32.26 7.96
N ILE A 565 -24.26 32.28 6.92
CA ILE A 565 -24.22 31.34 5.82
C ILE A 565 -22.90 31.49 5.04
N THR A 566 -22.49 32.73 4.75
CA THR A 566 -21.21 32.98 4.06
C THR A 566 -20.04 32.50 4.91
N GLY A 567 -20.05 32.75 6.23
CA GLY A 567 -19.03 32.24 7.15
C GLY A 567 -18.91 30.71 7.14
N MET A 568 -20.05 30.00 7.19
CA MET A 568 -20.08 28.54 7.11
C MET A 568 -19.61 28.00 5.75
N LEU A 569 -20.04 28.63 4.65
CA LEU A 569 -19.63 28.21 3.31
C LEU A 569 -18.14 28.46 3.07
N LEU A 570 -17.54 29.48 3.69
CA LEU A 570 -16.10 29.72 3.60
C LEU A 570 -15.25 28.64 4.26
N GLU A 571 -15.81 27.76 5.09
CA GLU A 571 -15.09 26.59 5.62
C GLU A 571 -14.96 25.45 4.59
N ILE A 572 -15.71 25.51 3.48
CA ILE A 572 -15.68 24.52 2.38
C ILE A 572 -14.43 24.73 1.51
N ASP A 573 -13.96 23.70 0.81
CA ASP A 573 -12.80 23.76 -0.08
C ASP A 573 -12.92 24.84 -1.17
N ASN A 574 -11.81 25.55 -1.44
CA ASN A 574 -11.78 26.68 -2.37
C ASN A 574 -12.19 26.29 -3.81
N SER A 575 -11.94 25.05 -4.24
CA SER A 575 -12.37 24.55 -5.54
C SER A 575 -13.88 24.36 -5.63
N GLU A 576 -14.54 23.99 -4.53
CA GLU A 576 -15.99 23.83 -4.47
C GLU A 576 -16.67 25.20 -4.37
N LEU A 577 -16.09 26.14 -3.63
CA LEU A 577 -16.53 27.55 -3.59
C LEU A 577 -16.48 28.22 -4.96
N LEU A 578 -15.43 27.97 -5.75
CA LEU A 578 -15.34 28.45 -7.13
C LEU A 578 -16.42 27.83 -8.03
N HIS A 579 -16.67 26.52 -7.90
CA HIS A 579 -17.73 25.85 -8.66
C HIS A 579 -19.13 26.41 -8.33
N MET A 580 -19.38 26.75 -7.06
CA MET A 580 -20.62 27.41 -6.63
C MET A 580 -20.77 28.83 -7.18
N LEU A 581 -19.66 29.58 -7.32
CA LEU A 581 -19.67 30.90 -7.96
C LEU A 581 -19.98 30.81 -9.46
N GLU A 582 -19.58 29.72 -10.11
CA GLU A 582 -19.88 29.46 -11.53
C GLU A 582 -21.31 28.95 -11.75
N HIS A 583 -21.87 28.19 -10.80
CA HIS A 583 -23.18 27.54 -10.94
C HIS A 583 -24.13 27.93 -9.79
N GLY A 584 -25.04 28.87 -10.07
CA GLY A 584 -26.01 29.39 -9.08
C GLY A 584 -26.93 28.34 -8.46
N GLU A 585 -27.24 27.24 -9.17
CA GLU A 585 -28.02 26.12 -8.61
C GLU A 585 -27.25 25.35 -7.53
N SER A 586 -25.94 25.16 -7.73
CA SER A 586 -25.06 24.52 -6.74
C SER A 586 -24.91 25.39 -5.49
N LEU A 587 -24.81 26.71 -5.67
CA LEU A 587 -24.80 27.67 -4.56
C LEU A 587 -26.13 27.61 -3.79
N LYS A 588 -27.26 27.60 -4.49
CA LYS A 588 -28.58 27.54 -3.87
C LYS A 588 -28.79 26.30 -3.01
N ALA A 589 -28.45 25.11 -3.55
CA ALA A 589 -28.58 23.86 -2.80
C ALA A 589 -27.75 23.87 -1.50
N LYS A 590 -26.54 24.45 -1.55
CA LYS A 590 -25.65 24.55 -0.39
C LYS A 590 -26.08 25.62 0.62
N VAL A 591 -26.66 26.71 0.15
CA VAL A 591 -27.28 27.73 1.00
C VAL A 591 -28.48 27.15 1.75
N ASP A 592 -29.34 26.37 1.08
CA ASP A 592 -30.49 25.71 1.70
C ASP A 592 -30.06 24.69 2.78
N GLU A 593 -28.99 23.93 2.52
CA GLU A 593 -28.37 23.03 3.50
C GLU A 593 -27.85 23.79 4.73
N ALA A 594 -27.13 24.90 4.51
CA ALA A 594 -26.61 25.74 5.59
C ALA A 594 -27.73 26.38 6.43
N VAL A 595 -28.84 26.78 5.80
CA VAL A 595 -30.03 27.31 6.49
C VAL A 595 -30.66 26.24 7.38
N ALA A 596 -30.81 25.01 6.89
CA ALA A 596 -31.35 23.91 7.70
C ALA A 596 -30.51 23.61 8.94
N VAL A 597 -29.18 23.65 8.82
CA VAL A 597 -28.26 23.46 9.94
C VAL A 597 -28.38 24.59 10.96
N LEU A 598 -28.46 25.85 10.51
CA LEU A 598 -28.62 27.01 11.39
C LEU A 598 -29.95 26.98 12.16
N GLN A 599 -31.04 26.57 11.50
CA GLN A 599 -32.35 26.41 12.14
C GLN A 599 -32.34 25.30 13.19
N ALA A 600 -31.72 24.14 12.89
CA ALA A 600 -31.58 23.05 13.85
C ALA A 600 -30.74 23.45 15.08
N HIS A 601 -29.70 24.27 14.88
CA HIS A 601 -28.86 24.78 15.96
C HIS A 601 -29.60 25.81 16.82
N GLN A 602 -30.39 26.71 16.22
CA GLN A 602 -31.24 27.65 16.97
C GLN A 602 -32.30 26.91 17.81
N ALA A 603 -32.93 25.87 17.26
CA ALA A 603 -33.90 25.06 17.99
C ALA A 603 -33.27 24.36 19.21
N LYS A 604 -32.04 23.83 19.06
CA LYS A 604 -31.28 23.26 20.18
C LYS A 604 -30.92 24.30 21.25
N GLN A 605 -30.51 25.50 20.85
CA GLN A 605 -30.16 26.58 21.79
C GLN A 605 -31.37 27.13 22.54
N GLN A 606 -32.56 27.11 21.93
CA GLN A 606 -33.81 27.48 22.59
C GLN A 606 -34.28 26.39 23.58
N ALA A 607 -34.05 25.11 23.28
CA ALA A 607 -34.34 24.01 24.19
C ALA A 607 -33.45 24.04 25.45
N THR A 608 -32.16 24.35 25.29
CA THR A 608 -31.18 24.43 26.39
C THR A 608 -31.26 25.71 27.23
N LYS A 609 -32.07 26.70 26.83
CA LYS A 609 -32.37 27.89 27.63
C LYS A 609 -33.72 27.80 28.38
N LYS A 610 -34.50 26.74 28.14
CA LYS A 610 -35.78 26.48 28.80
C LYS A 610 -35.68 25.42 29.90
N GLU A 611 -34.54 24.74 30.00
CA GLU A 611 -34.05 24.08 31.22
C GLU A 611 -33.22 25.07 32.02
#